data_AF-A0A1G0ZYE8-F1
#
_entry.id   AF-A0A1G0ZYE8-F1
#
_cell.length_a   1.000
_cell.length_b   1.000
_cell.length_c   1.000
_cell.angle_alpha   90.00
_cell.angle_beta   90.00
_cell.angle_gamma   90.00
#
_symmetry.space_group_name_H-M   'P 1'
#
loop_
_entity.id
_entity.type
_entity.pdbx_description
1 polymer ?
#
loop_
_entity_poly.entity_id
_entity_poly.type
_entity_poly.pdbx_seq_one_letter_code
_entity_poly.pdbx_strand_id
1 'polypeptide(L)'
;MVVKDVACFICEKCAKVELKAAKCCGADMTALKVLEIKAGKANCCTCKADCKCKMNPDDPYQCSCGKDVREVSVGGKFACADGKCLALSAEAGTCACGKKMVQVP
;
A
#
# COMPACT_ATOMS: atom_id res chain seq x y z
N MET A 1 -7.47 -5.74 -17.48
CA MET A 1 -6.89 -6.37 -16.27
C MET A 1 -7.47 -5.68 -15.04
N VAL A 2 -8.11 -6.44 -14.15
CA VAL A 2 -8.66 -5.89 -12.89
C VAL A 2 -7.62 -6.08 -11.80
N VAL A 3 -7.14 -4.98 -11.24
CA VAL A 3 -6.15 -5.02 -10.15
C VAL A 3 -6.90 -5.18 -8.83
N LYS A 4 -6.66 -6.30 -8.15
CA LYS A 4 -7.17 -6.59 -6.80
C LYS A 4 -6.20 -6.07 -5.76
N ASP A 5 -6.71 -5.73 -4.58
CA ASP A 5 -6.00 -5.10 -3.45
C ASP A 5 -4.52 -5.49 -3.38
N VAL A 6 -3.64 -4.52 -3.64
CA VAL A 6 -2.19 -4.75 -3.58
C VAL A 6 -1.68 -4.27 -2.24
N ALA A 7 -1.31 -5.24 -1.41
CA ALA A 7 -0.54 -5.00 -0.20
C ALA A 7 0.86 -4.49 -0.58
N CYS A 8 1.41 -3.56 0.18
CA CYS A 8 2.82 -3.20 0.08
C CYS A 8 3.63 -4.21 0.87
N PHE A 9 4.60 -4.85 0.24
CA PHE A 9 5.47 -5.80 0.90
C PHE A 9 6.71 -5.06 1.37
N ILE A 10 7.06 -5.17 2.65
CA ILE A 10 8.27 -4.57 3.20
C ILE A 10 9.25 -5.63 3.67
N CYS A 11 10.54 -5.43 3.41
CA CYS A 11 11.60 -6.16 4.08
C CYS A 11 11.88 -5.49 5.43
N GLU A 12 11.64 -6.18 6.53
CA GLU A 12 11.88 -5.63 7.87
C GLU A 12 13.38 -5.41 8.17
N LYS A 13 14.27 -6.06 7.41
CA LYS A 13 15.73 -5.95 7.59
C LYS A 13 16.34 -4.74 6.90
N CYS A 14 15.90 -4.40 5.70
CA CYS A 14 16.49 -3.33 4.89
C CYS A 14 15.48 -2.27 4.43
N ALA A 15 14.24 -2.34 4.93
CA ALA A 15 13.13 -1.44 4.58
C ALA A 15 12.80 -1.39 3.08
N LYS A 16 13.29 -2.34 2.26
CA LYS A 16 12.94 -2.44 0.84
C LYS A 16 11.43 -2.68 0.70
N VAL A 17 10.80 -1.99 -0.25
CA VAL A 17 9.36 -2.13 -0.53
C VAL A 17 9.12 -2.68 -1.93
N GLU A 18 8.16 -3.59 -2.05
CA GLU A 18 7.69 -4.16 -3.31
C GLU A 18 6.16 -4.16 -3.36
N LEU A 19 5.59 -4.12 -4.56
CA LEU A 19 4.13 -4.22 -4.78
C LEU A 19 3.65 -5.67 -5.00
N LYS A 20 4.52 -6.64 -4.73
CA LYS A 20 4.23 -8.06 -4.88
C LYS A 20 4.96 -8.84 -3.80
N ALA A 21 4.41 -9.99 -3.46
CA ALA A 21 5.08 -10.93 -2.57
C ALA A 21 6.46 -11.26 -3.14
N ALA A 22 7.49 -11.00 -2.35
CA ALA A 22 8.87 -11.23 -2.72
C ALA A 22 9.67 -11.60 -1.49
N LYS A 23 10.84 -12.20 -1.72
CA LYS A 23 11.83 -12.47 -0.68
C LYS A 23 12.91 -11.39 -0.71
N CYS A 24 13.31 -10.92 0.46
CA CYS A 24 14.38 -9.95 0.61
C CYS A 24 15.19 -10.27 1.87
N CYS A 25 16.52 -10.15 1.80
CA CYS A 25 17.44 -10.47 2.90
C CYS A 25 17.23 -11.89 3.50
N GLY A 26 16.88 -12.85 2.65
CA GLY A 26 16.65 -14.26 3.02
C GLY A 26 15.32 -14.55 3.72
N ALA A 27 14.41 -13.59 3.81
CA ALA A 27 13.08 -13.76 4.41
C ALA A 27 11.97 -13.31 3.46
N ASP A 28 10.77 -13.85 3.64
CA ASP A 28 9.57 -13.36 2.97
C ASP A 28 9.25 -11.94 3.46
N MET A 29 8.93 -11.06 2.53
CA MET A 29 8.57 -9.69 2.86
C MET A 29 7.18 -9.66 3.53
N THR A 30 7.03 -8.79 4.53
CA THR A 30 5.79 -8.64 5.27
C THR A 30 4.79 -7.84 4.45
N ALA A 31 3.62 -8.43 4.17
CA ALA A 31 2.52 -7.77 3.49
C ALA A 31 1.84 -6.76 4.44
N LEU A 32 1.96 -5.48 4.10
CA LEU A 32 1.37 -4.36 4.81
C LEU A 32 0.08 -3.90 4.14
N LYS A 33 -0.87 -3.48 4.97
CA LYS A 33 -2.12 -2.86 4.52
C LYS A 33 -1.86 -1.43 4.07
N VAL A 34 -2.18 -1.08 2.82
CA VAL A 34 -2.26 0.32 2.40
C VAL A 34 -3.46 0.97 3.07
N LEU A 35 -3.25 2.11 3.72
CA LEU A 35 -4.26 2.92 4.39
C LEU A 35 -4.61 4.17 3.58
N GLU A 36 -3.63 4.73 2.87
CA GLU A 36 -3.78 5.95 2.09
C GLU A 36 -2.69 5.99 1.00
N ILE A 37 -2.98 6.64 -0.13
CA ILE A 37 -2.01 6.95 -1.18
C ILE A 37 -2.08 8.44 -1.46
N LYS A 38 -0.96 9.15 -1.29
CA LYS A 38 -0.88 10.60 -1.46
C LYS A 38 0.51 11.01 -1.97
N ALA A 39 0.54 11.88 -2.98
CA ALA A 39 1.76 12.53 -3.48
C ALA A 39 2.96 11.59 -3.69
N GLY A 40 2.81 10.52 -4.47
CA GLY A 40 3.94 9.61 -4.74
C GLY A 40 4.18 8.56 -3.65
N LYS A 41 3.44 8.60 -2.55
CA LYS A 41 3.67 7.77 -1.35
C LYS A 41 2.42 7.02 -0.94
N ALA A 42 2.59 5.82 -0.43
CA ALA A 42 1.55 5.03 0.20
C ALA A 42 1.84 4.91 1.69
N ASN A 43 0.84 5.20 2.51
CA ASN A 43 0.88 5.01 3.95
C ASN A 43 0.41 3.61 4.26
N CYS A 44 1.27 2.79 4.84
CA CYS A 44 1.01 1.38 5.09
C CYS A 44 1.04 1.07 6.58
N CYS A 45 -0.03 0.49 7.13
CA CYS A 45 0.04 -0.02 8.50
C CYS A 45 1.01 -1.20 8.54
N THR A 46 1.86 -1.25 9.58
CA THR A 46 2.63 -2.45 9.99
C THR A 46 1.77 -3.65 10.43
N CYS A 47 0.47 -3.53 10.29
CA CYS A 47 -0.50 -4.59 10.41
C CYS A 47 -0.33 -5.60 9.27
N LYS A 48 -0.68 -6.87 9.51
CA LYS A 48 -0.86 -7.83 8.41
C LYS A 48 -1.93 -7.32 7.45
N ALA A 49 -1.80 -7.64 6.16
CA ALA A 49 -2.70 -7.18 5.09
C ALA A 49 -4.22 -7.43 5.34
N ASP A 50 -4.56 -8.39 6.20
CA ASP A 50 -5.93 -8.69 6.65
C ASP A 50 -6.57 -7.58 7.52
N CYS A 51 -5.77 -6.74 8.20
CA CYS A 51 -6.29 -5.76 9.18
C CYS A 51 -7.42 -4.91 8.58
N LYS A 52 -8.50 -4.76 9.34
CA LYS A 52 -9.63 -3.86 9.03
C LYS A 52 -9.41 -2.44 9.55
N CYS A 53 -8.18 -2.17 9.95
CA CYS A 53 -7.71 -0.98 10.62
C CYS A 53 -7.63 0.16 9.60
N LYS A 54 -7.97 1.38 10.02
CA LYS A 54 -7.95 2.57 9.16
C LYS A 54 -6.86 3.53 9.63
N MET A 55 -6.60 4.59 8.88
CA MET A 55 -5.79 5.69 9.37
C MET A 55 -6.40 6.24 10.67
N ASN A 56 -5.58 6.57 11.66
CA ASN A 56 -6.05 7.30 12.83
C ASN A 56 -6.46 8.72 12.37
N PRO A 57 -7.70 9.16 12.61
CA PRO A 57 -8.14 10.51 12.24
C PRO A 57 -7.40 11.62 13.01
N ASP A 58 -6.89 11.30 14.20
CA ASP A 58 -6.19 12.25 15.07
C ASP A 58 -4.69 12.31 14.79
N ASP A 59 -4.11 11.27 14.17
CA ASP A 59 -2.68 11.19 13.85
C ASP A 59 -2.42 10.47 12.51
N PRO A 60 -1.99 11.19 11.45
CA PRO A 60 -1.68 10.61 10.14
C PRO A 60 -0.36 9.83 10.10
N TYR A 61 0.26 9.54 11.24
CA TYR A 61 1.40 8.62 11.35
C TYR A 61 1.05 7.37 12.16
N GLN A 62 -0.18 7.28 12.69
CA GLN A 62 -0.67 6.11 13.38
C GLN A 62 -1.86 5.46 12.68
N CYS A 63 -1.90 4.13 12.77
CA CYS A 63 -3.06 3.35 12.42
C CYS A 63 -4.05 3.36 13.59
N SER A 64 -5.34 3.21 13.31
CA SER A 64 -6.42 3.15 14.32
C SER A 64 -6.26 2.00 15.33
N CYS A 65 -5.36 1.04 15.08
CA CYS A 65 -5.00 -0.02 16.02
C CYS A 65 -3.83 0.34 16.94
N GLY A 66 -3.34 1.59 16.90
CA GLY A 66 -2.21 2.08 17.69
C GLY A 66 -0.82 1.69 17.14
N LYS A 67 -0.76 1.04 15.97
CA LYS A 67 0.50 0.70 15.31
C LYS A 67 1.00 1.84 14.42
N ASP A 68 2.32 1.91 14.28
CA ASP A 68 2.95 2.87 13.38
C ASP A 68 2.60 2.59 11.91
N VAL A 69 2.42 3.69 11.20
CA VAL A 69 2.28 3.71 9.74
C VAL A 69 3.64 3.93 9.13
N ARG A 70 3.98 3.11 8.13
CA ARG A 70 5.18 3.28 7.32
C ARG A 70 4.79 3.90 5.99
N GLU A 71 5.43 5.03 5.69
CA GLU A 71 5.35 5.63 4.37
C GLU A 71 6.26 4.87 3.41
N VAL A 72 5.73 4.50 2.24
CA VAL A 72 6.47 3.82 1.19
C VAL A 72 6.34 4.56 -0.12
N SER A 73 7.45 4.69 -0.85
CA SER A 73 7.41 5.37 -2.15
C SER A 73 6.77 4.47 -3.21
N VAL A 74 5.74 4.98 -3.86
CA VAL A 74 5.00 4.35 -4.95
C VAL A 74 5.00 5.25 -6.20
N GLY A 75 5.90 6.22 -6.27
CA GLY A 75 6.08 7.08 -7.45
C GLY A 75 6.32 6.26 -8.72
N GLY A 76 5.69 6.68 -9.82
CA GLY A 76 5.73 5.97 -11.10
C GLY A 76 4.91 4.67 -11.14
N LYS A 77 4.13 4.37 -10.10
CA LYS A 77 3.15 3.27 -10.08
C LYS A 77 1.75 3.80 -10.36
N PHE A 78 0.79 2.91 -10.55
CA PHE A 78 -0.60 3.27 -10.76
C PHE A 78 -1.39 3.06 -9.47
N ALA A 79 -2.19 4.05 -9.07
CA ALA A 79 -3.08 3.98 -7.93
C ALA A 79 -4.54 4.14 -8.36
N CYS A 80 -5.44 3.54 -7.60
CA CYS A 80 -6.89 3.67 -7.73
C CYS A 80 -7.31 5.15 -7.64
N ALA A 81 -7.97 5.69 -8.68
CA ALA A 81 -8.34 7.12 -8.73
C ALA A 81 -9.25 7.58 -7.58
N ASP A 82 -10.04 6.68 -7.00
CA ASP A 82 -11.02 7.03 -5.97
C ASP A 82 -10.47 6.95 -4.55
N GLY A 83 -9.26 6.40 -4.36
CA GLY A 83 -8.66 6.16 -3.04
C GLY A 83 -9.45 5.22 -2.13
N LYS A 84 -10.62 4.71 -2.53
CA LYS A 84 -11.48 3.85 -1.70
C LYS A 84 -11.00 2.41 -1.73
N CYS A 85 -10.58 1.97 -2.90
CA CYS A 85 -10.11 0.62 -3.10
C CYS A 85 -8.62 0.45 -2.78
N LEU A 86 -7.89 1.55 -2.58
CA LEU A 86 -6.45 1.61 -2.28
C LEU A 86 -5.59 0.66 -3.14
N ALA A 87 -6.04 0.36 -4.36
CA ALA A 87 -5.34 -0.54 -5.25
C ALA A 87 -4.11 0.15 -5.83
N LEU A 88 -2.98 -0.54 -5.78
CA LEU A 88 -1.71 -0.16 -6.42
C LEU A 88 -1.39 -1.16 -7.52
N SER A 89 -0.74 -0.71 -8.58
CA SER A 89 -0.32 -1.57 -9.69
C SER A 89 0.98 -1.06 -10.29
N ALA A 90 1.79 -1.98 -10.82
CA ALA A 90 2.92 -1.60 -11.65
C ALA A 90 2.48 -1.11 -13.05
N GLU A 91 1.25 -1.44 -13.45
CA GLU A 91 0.72 -1.19 -14.79
C GLU A 91 -0.61 -0.44 -14.73
N ALA A 92 -0.91 0.32 -15.80
CA ALA A 92 -2.20 0.95 -15.96
C ALA A 92 -3.33 -0.09 -16.00
N GLY A 93 -4.50 0.24 -15.46
CA GLY A 93 -5.60 -0.71 -15.41
C GLY A 93 -6.87 -0.14 -14.82
N THR A 94 -7.77 -1.04 -14.46
CA THR A 94 -9.00 -0.73 -13.72
C THR A 94 -8.92 -1.39 -12.34
N CYS A 95 -9.22 -0.67 -11.27
CA CYS A 95 -9.31 -1.24 -9.94
C CYS A 95 -10.44 -2.26 -9.84
N ALA A 96 -10.42 -3.09 -8.79
CA ALA A 96 -11.56 -3.91 -8.37
C ALA A 96 -12.86 -3.11 -8.16
N CYS A 97 -12.74 -1.81 -7.89
CA CYS A 97 -13.86 -0.88 -7.75
C CYS A 97 -14.44 -0.33 -9.08
N GLY A 98 -13.92 -0.77 -10.23
CA GLY A 98 -14.40 -0.35 -11.56
C GLY A 98 -13.90 1.03 -12.03
N LYS A 99 -13.11 1.75 -11.23
CA LYS A 99 -12.44 3.01 -11.61
C LYS A 99 -11.09 2.76 -12.29
N LYS A 100 -10.68 3.71 -13.13
CA LYS A 100 -9.36 3.69 -13.77
C LYS A 100 -8.28 3.95 -12.73
N MET A 101 -7.11 3.34 -12.95
CA MET A 101 -5.93 3.65 -12.17
C MET A 101 -5.20 4.84 -12.80
N VAL A 102 -4.73 5.75 -11.96
CA VAL A 102 -3.99 6.95 -12.34
C VAL A 102 -2.55 6.74 -11.94
N GLN A 103 -1.62 7.12 -12.81
CA GLN A 103 -0.21 7.09 -12.46
C GLN A 103 0.04 8.07 -11.31
N VAL A 104 0.67 7.57 -10.26
CA VAL A 104 1.14 8.39 -9.16
C VAL A 104 2.41 9.10 -9.64
N PRO A 105 2.42 10.44 -9.61
CA PRO A 105 3.58 11.22 -10.01
C PRO A 105 4.80 10.93 -9.14
#